data_AF-A0A7K3WVZ9-F1
#
_entry.id   AF-A0A7K3WVZ9-F1
#
_cell.length_a   1.000
_cell.length_b   1.000
_cell.length_c   1.000
_cell.angle_alpha   90.00
_cell.angle_beta   90.00
_cell.angle_gamma   90.00
#
_symmetry.space_group_name_H-M   'P 1'
#
loop_
_entity.id
_entity.type
_entity.pdbx_description
1 polymer ?
#
loop_
_entity_poly.entity_id
_entity_poly.type
_entity_poly.pdbx_seq_one_letter_code
_entity_poly.pdbx_strand_id
1 'polypeptide(L)' 'MFSDGFPDQFGGDFNKKSVSRKFRDFLLFANQHKMIDQQYLLQYEFHHWRDQEEQADDVLVAGIRIPKAA' A
#
# COMPACT_ATOMS: atom_id res chain seq x y z
N MET A 1 -6.28 8.21 -1.39
CA MET A 1 -5.61 9.11 -0.43
C MET A 1 -4.84 8.24 0.54
N PHE A 2 -3.66 8.68 1.00
CA PHE A 2 -2.84 7.92 1.94
C PHE A 2 -1.98 8.86 2.80
N SER A 3 -1.65 8.43 4.02
CA SER A 3 -0.61 9.06 4.85
C SER A 3 0.78 8.67 4.37
N ASP A 4 1.79 9.38 4.83
CA ASP A 4 3.22 9.13 4.60
C ASP A 4 3.76 7.86 5.30
N GLY A 5 3.11 7.38 6.35
CA GLY A 5 3.54 6.16 7.04
C GLY A 5 3.69 4.91 6.17
N PHE A 6 2.85 4.74 5.13
CA PHE A 6 3.01 3.61 4.20
C PHE A 6 4.30 3.75 3.37
N PRO A 7 4.53 4.85 2.62
CA PRO A 7 5.75 4.99 1.85
C PRO A 7 7.03 5.15 2.68
N ASP A 8 6.93 5.60 3.93
CA ASP A 8 8.07 5.71 4.83
C ASP A 8 8.44 4.41 5.56
N GLN A 9 7.61 3.36 5.45
CA GLN A 9 7.91 2.06 6.02
C GLN A 9 9.20 1.46 5.45
N PHE A 10 10.08 1.09 6.38
CA PHE A 10 11.31 0.36 6.12
C PHE A 10 11.03 -1.14 5.96
N GLY A 11 11.78 -1.80 5.07
CA GLY A 11 11.65 -3.23 4.84
C GLY A 11 12.26 -3.69 3.52
N GLY A 12 11.90 -4.91 3.11
CA GLY A 12 12.46 -5.62 1.96
C GLY A 12 13.96 -5.85 2.05
N ASP A 13 14.54 -6.37 0.98
CA ASP A 13 15.98 -6.61 0.92
C ASP A 13 16.75 -5.29 1.11
N PHE A 14 17.70 -5.31 2.03
CA PHE A 14 18.57 -4.18 2.40
C PHE A 14 17.90 -3.04 3.19
N ASN A 15 16.79 -3.31 3.89
CA ASN A 15 16.13 -2.36 4.80
C ASN A 15 15.87 -0.98 4.17
N LYS A 16 15.17 -0.98 3.04
CA LYS A 16 14.88 0.23 2.25
C LYS A 16 13.47 0.73 2.53
N LYS A 17 13.23 2.03 2.31
CA LYS A 17 11.87 2.59 2.35
C LYS A 17 11.01 2.11 1.18
N SER A 18 9.70 1.95 1.41
CA SER A 18 8.70 1.77 0.36
C SER A 18 8.46 3.09 -0.39
N VAL A 19 9.47 3.58 -1.13
CA VAL A 19 9.41 4.87 -1.82
C VAL A 19 8.11 5.06 -2.62
N SER A 20 7.56 6.29 -2.63
CA SER A 20 6.23 6.60 -3.17
C SER A 20 6.00 6.10 -4.61
N ARG A 21 7.07 5.92 -5.41
CA ARG A 21 6.99 5.31 -6.74
C ARG A 21 6.51 3.86 -6.69
N LYS A 22 7.10 3.01 -5.84
CA LYS A 22 6.69 1.60 -5.69
C LYS A 22 5.25 1.49 -5.23
N PHE A 23 4.88 2.30 -4.24
CA PHE A 23 3.51 2.32 -3.74
C PHE A 23 2.51 2.76 -4.82
N ARG A 24 2.86 3.77 -5.64
CA ARG A 24 2.03 4.17 -6.79
C ARG A 24 1.87 3.03 -7.79
N ASP A 25 2.95 2.35 -8.14
CA ASP A 25 2.91 1.23 -9.10
C ASP A 25 2.06 0.07 -8.55
N PHE A 26 2.15 -0.18 -7.24
CA PHE A 26 1.28 -1.13 -6.55
C PHE A 26 -0.20 -0.74 -6.58
N LEU A 27 -0.54 0.54 -6.35
CA LEU A 27 -1.91 1.03 -6.48
C LEU A 27 -2.43 0.90 -7.93
N LEU A 28 -1.56 1.06 -8.92
CA LEU A 28 -1.87 0.85 -10.34
C LEU A 28 -2.17 -0.62 -10.68
N PHE A 29 -1.51 -1.55 -9.98
CA PHE A 29 -1.83 -2.97 -10.06
C PHE A 29 -3.13 -3.32 -9.32
N ALA A 30 -3.24 -2.87 -8.06
CA ALA A 30 -4.36 -3.20 -7.19
C ALA A 30 -5.71 -2.71 -7.75
N ASN A 31 -5.77 -1.55 -8.41
CA ASN A 31 -7.03 -1.00 -8.91
C ASN A 31 -7.80 -1.90 -9.90
N GLN A 32 -7.13 -2.88 -10.51
CA GLN A 32 -7.76 -3.85 -11.41
C GLN A 32 -8.64 -4.87 -10.69
N HIS A 33 -8.51 -4.98 -9.36
CA HIS A 33 -9.20 -5.94 -8.51
C HIS A 33 -10.44 -5.33 -7.85
N LYS A 34 -11.31 -6.15 -7.24
CA LYS A 34 -12.48 -5.65 -6.50
C LYS A 34 -12.02 -4.84 -5.29
N MET A 35 -12.86 -3.93 -4.79
CA MET A 35 -12.52 -3.08 -3.64
C MET A 35 -12.11 -3.87 -2.40
N ILE A 36 -12.77 -5.01 -2.15
CA ILE A 36 -12.41 -5.88 -1.02
C ILE A 36 -11.04 -6.54 -1.21
N ASP A 37 -10.73 -7.00 -2.43
CA ASP A 37 -9.44 -7.60 -2.76
C ASP A 37 -8.30 -6.58 -2.67
N GLN A 38 -8.55 -5.32 -3.04
CA GLN A 38 -7.59 -4.23 -2.89
C GLN A 38 -7.18 -4.00 -1.45
N GLN A 39 -8.11 -4.09 -0.51
CA GLN A 39 -7.82 -3.97 0.92
C GLN A 39 -6.88 -5.09 1.37
N TYR A 40 -7.16 -6.34 0.99
CA TYR A 40 -6.29 -7.47 1.32
C TYR A 40 -4.92 -7.37 0.67
N LEU A 41 -4.86 -6.95 -0.60
CA LEU A 41 -3.60 -6.71 -1.32
C LEU A 41 -2.76 -5.64 -0.61
N LEU A 42 -3.36 -4.51 -0.21
CA LEU A 42 -2.66 -3.44 0.51
C LEU A 42 -2.10 -3.92 1.86
N GLN A 43 -2.90 -4.69 2.62
CA GLN A 43 -2.45 -5.27 3.88
C GLN A 43 -1.30 -6.26 3.66
N TYR A 44 -1.46 -7.16 2.70
CA TYR A 44 -0.43 -8.14 2.35
C TYR A 44 0.87 -7.45 1.93
N GLU A 45 0.82 -6.50 1.00
CA GLU A 45 2.00 -5.79 0.51
C GLU A 45 2.70 -5.03 1.65
N PHE A 46 1.94 -4.37 2.52
CA PHE A 46 2.51 -3.66 3.67
C PHE A 46 3.24 -4.61 4.62
N HIS A 47 2.58 -5.70 5.02
CA HIS A 47 3.17 -6.67 5.95
C HIS A 47 4.33 -7.44 5.33
N HIS A 48 4.23 -7.78 4.05
CA HIS A 48 5.28 -8.45 3.31
C HIS A 48 6.50 -7.54 3.14
N TRP A 49 6.28 -6.26 2.78
CA TRP A 49 7.35 -5.29 2.66
C TRP A 49 8.06 -5.06 3.99
N ARG A 50 7.28 -4.78 5.06
CA ARG A 50 7.81 -4.55 6.41
C ARG A 50 8.59 -5.75 6.95
N ASP A 51 8.17 -6.98 6.64
CA ASP A 51 8.73 -8.21 7.19
C ASP A 51 8.84 -8.15 8.73
N GLN A 52 10.06 -8.23 9.27
CA GLN A 52 10.34 -8.19 10.71
C GLN A 52 10.60 -6.77 11.24
N GLU A 53 10.69 -5.76 10.35
CA GLU A 53 10.94 -4.38 10.77
C GLU A 53 9.75 -3.83 11.56
N GLU A 54 10.00 -2.97 12.54
CA GLU A 54 8.91 -2.31 13.27
C GLU A 54 8.16 -1.34 12.37
N GLN A 55 6.89 -1.09 12.70
CA GLN A 55 6.12 -0.09 11.99
C GLN A 55 6.70 1.31 12.29
N ALA A 56 7.08 2.04 11.23
CA ALA A 56 7.82 3.28 11.38
C ALA A 56 6.94 4.47 11.81
N ASP A 57 5.67 4.48 11.40
CA ASP A 57 4.72 5.58 11.64
C ASP A 57 3.26 5.09 11.50
N ASP A 58 2.28 5.95 11.80
CA ASP A 58 0.86 5.68 11.59
C ASP A 58 0.51 5.56 10.09
N VAL A 59 -0.16 4.46 9.74
CA VAL A 59 -0.49 4.11 8.36
C VAL A 59 -1.99 4.23 8.11
N LEU A 60 -2.37 5.04 7.12
CA LEU A 60 -3.74 5.15 6.63
C LEU A 60 -3.75 5.12 5.09
N VAL A 61 -4.58 4.24 4.52
CA VAL A 61 -4.89 4.21 3.08
C VAL A 61 -6.40 4.18 2.91
N ALA A 62 -6.94 5.16 2.17
CA ALA A 62 -8.36 5.27 1.86
C ALA A 62 -8.59 5.25 0.34
N GLY A 63 -9.39 4.30 -0.12
CA GLY A 63 -9.76 4.10 -1.53
C GLY A 63 -11.26 4.31 -1.77
N ILE A 64 -11.59 4.97 -2.88
CA ILE A 64 -12.97 5.17 -3.36
C ILE A 64 -13.04 4.68 -4.79
N ARG A 65 -14.05 3.88 -5.12
CA ARG A 65 -14.36 3.48 -6.50
C ARG A 65 -15.63 4.18 -6.95
N ILE A 66 -15.51 4.98 -7.99
CA ILE A 66 -16.65 5.64 -8.61
C ILE A 66 -17.28 4.63 -9.59
N PRO A 67 -18.55 4.23 -9.40
CA PRO A 67 -19.25 3.40 -10.37
C PRO A 67 -19.32 4.14 -11.72
N LYS A 68 -19.21 3.40 -12.83
CA LYS A 68 -19.56 4.00 -14.12
C LYS A 68 -21.06 4.30 -14.10
N ALA A 69 -21.43 5.52 -14.51
CA ALA A 69 -22.82 5.82 -14.84
C ALA A 69 -23.25 4.89 -15.98
N ALA A 70 -24.48 4.36 -15.87
CA ALA A 70 -25.09 3.52 -16.89
C ALA A 70 -25.34 4.30 -18.18
#